data_AF-A0A382C0S8-F1
#
_entry.id   AF-A0A382C0S8-F1
#
_cell.length_a   1.000
_cell.length_b   1.000
_cell.length_c   1.000
_cell.angle_alpha   90.00
_cell.angle_beta   90.00
_cell.angle_gamma   90.00
#
_symmetry.space_group_name_H-M   'P 1'
#
loop_
_entity.id
_entity.type
_entity.pdbx_description
1 polymer ?
#
loop_
_entity_poly.entity_id
_entity_poly.type
_entity_poly.pdbx_seq_one_letter_code
_entity_poly.pdbx_strand_id
1 'polypeptide(L)'
;MATQFMAYFNGEWIPADECKVSIADRGFTLGDGVFEVDRTFNGKIFDLNGHLDRLFRSLKYVRIDPGLTYQEVADISEEVVRRNWPLVASGGDMTVTQRITRGIGRSVAETGEPTVYIGGAPLDFNRFAHLYDQ
;
A
#
# COMPACT_ATOMS: atom_id res chain seq x y z
N MET A 1 13.89 -13.41 -11.94
CA MET A 1 12.75 -13.32 -11.01
C MET A 1 13.15 -12.37 -9.89
N ALA A 2 12.21 -11.60 -9.33
CA ALA A 2 12.50 -10.73 -8.18
C ALA A 2 12.95 -11.59 -6.99
N THR A 3 13.95 -11.12 -6.23
CA THR A 3 14.47 -11.80 -5.02
C THR A 3 13.98 -11.17 -3.73
N GLN A 4 13.28 -10.05 -3.83
CA GLN A 4 12.74 -9.26 -2.74
C GLN A 4 11.38 -8.69 -3.14
N PHE A 5 10.60 -8.27 -2.13
CA PHE A 5 9.27 -7.73 -2.38
C PHE A 5 9.34 -6.45 -3.21
N MET A 6 8.50 -6.35 -4.23
CA MET A 6 8.36 -5.20 -5.10
C MET A 6 7.13 -4.39 -4.69
N ALA A 7 7.23 -3.07 -4.78
CA ALA A 7 6.14 -2.14 -4.57
C ALA A 7 6.05 -1.16 -5.75
N TYR A 8 4.86 -0.62 -5.97
CA TYR A 8 4.65 0.56 -6.80
C TYR A 8 4.83 1.80 -5.93
N PHE A 9 5.77 2.65 -6.28
CA PHE A 9 6.09 3.86 -5.53
C PHE A 9 6.25 5.03 -6.49
N ASN A 10 5.39 6.05 -6.37
CA ASN A 10 5.41 7.28 -7.16
C ASN A 10 5.59 7.08 -8.69
N GLY A 11 4.91 6.09 -9.27
CA GLY A 11 4.99 5.83 -10.72
C GLY A 11 5.86 4.65 -11.12
N GLU A 12 6.69 4.14 -10.22
CA GLU A 12 7.73 3.16 -10.55
C GLU A 12 7.58 1.87 -9.75
N TRP A 13 7.98 0.75 -10.36
CA TRP A 13 8.12 -0.53 -9.65
C TRP A 13 9.53 -0.66 -9.11
N ILE A 14 9.67 -0.56 -7.79
CA ILE A 14 10.96 -0.65 -7.10
C ILE A 14 10.90 -1.68 -5.97
N PRO A 15 12.04 -2.15 -5.46
CA PRO A 15 12.07 -2.91 -4.22
C PRO A 15 11.41 -2.17 -3.05
N ALA A 16 10.62 -2.89 -2.26
CA ALA A 16 9.87 -2.33 -1.16
C ALA A 16 10.76 -1.73 -0.07
N ASP A 17 11.96 -2.29 0.14
CA ASP A 17 12.99 -1.80 1.07
C ASP A 17 13.78 -0.60 0.54
N GLU A 18 13.68 -0.30 -0.75
CA GLU A 18 14.26 0.89 -1.39
C GLU A 18 13.28 2.07 -1.46
N CYS A 19 12.00 1.87 -1.13
CA CYS A 19 11.00 2.93 -1.05
C CYS A 19 11.37 3.94 0.06
N LYS A 20 11.64 5.20 -0.32
CA LYS A 20 12.05 6.27 0.61
C LYS A 20 11.06 7.41 0.58
N VAL A 21 10.44 7.68 1.74
CA VAL A 21 9.59 8.85 1.95
C VAL A 21 10.44 10.01 2.50
N SER A 22 10.18 11.22 2.00
CA SER A 22 10.85 12.43 2.50
C SER A 22 10.40 12.76 3.93
N ILE A 23 11.32 13.22 4.77
CA ILE A 23 10.98 13.74 6.12
C ILE A 23 10.07 14.98 6.07
N ALA A 24 9.98 15.64 4.91
CA ALA A 24 9.11 16.79 4.68
C ALA A 24 7.74 16.38 4.12
N ASP A 25 7.48 15.07 3.96
CA ASP A 25 6.18 14.55 3.59
C ASP A 25 5.17 14.80 4.72
N ARG A 26 3.98 15.26 4.37
CA ARG A 26 2.93 15.58 5.35
C ARG A 26 2.29 14.35 5.98
N GLY A 27 2.31 13.22 5.29
CA GLY A 27 1.95 11.94 5.88
C GLY A 27 2.89 11.59 7.05
N PHE A 28 4.18 11.86 6.89
CA PHE A 28 5.16 11.64 7.96
C PHE A 28 5.07 12.70 9.07
N THR A 29 5.00 13.98 8.70
CA THR A 29 5.07 15.08 9.69
C THR A 29 3.77 15.33 10.44
N LEU A 30 2.61 15.04 9.82
CA LEU A 30 1.28 15.42 10.35
C LEU A 30 0.24 14.30 10.28
N GLY A 31 0.58 13.12 9.73
CA GLY A 31 -0.41 12.07 9.48
C GLY A 31 -1.41 12.41 8.36
N ASP A 32 -1.06 13.35 7.47
CA ASP A 32 -1.93 13.84 6.39
C ASP A 32 -1.92 12.85 5.20
N GLY A 33 -2.66 11.77 5.35
CA GLY A 33 -2.78 10.72 4.34
C GLY A 33 -3.91 9.73 4.64
N VAL A 34 -4.14 8.83 3.69
CA VAL A 34 -5.12 7.75 3.76
C VAL A 34 -4.40 6.44 3.47
N PHE A 35 -4.82 5.36 4.13
CA PHE A 35 -4.33 4.03 3.81
C PHE A 35 -5.46 2.98 3.80
N GLU A 36 -5.19 1.88 3.12
CA GLU A 36 -5.95 0.64 3.19
C GLU A 36 -5.03 -0.55 3.46
N VAL A 37 -5.61 -1.62 4.02
CA VAL A 37 -4.93 -2.90 4.24
C VAL A 37 -5.86 -4.02 3.82
N ASP A 38 -5.54 -4.63 2.68
CA ASP A 38 -6.15 -5.85 2.19
C ASP A 38 -5.35 -7.07 2.64
N ARG A 39 -5.98 -8.23 2.55
CA ARG A 39 -5.30 -9.53 2.61
C ARG A 39 -5.65 -10.38 1.42
N THR A 40 -4.72 -11.24 1.05
CA THR A 40 -4.98 -12.32 0.11
C THR A 40 -5.51 -13.56 0.80
N PHE A 41 -6.21 -14.39 0.03
CA PHE A 41 -6.47 -15.80 0.31
C PHE A 41 -6.05 -16.60 -0.93
N ASN A 42 -5.04 -17.44 -0.78
CA ASN A 42 -4.44 -18.19 -1.88
C ASN A 42 -4.08 -17.28 -3.08
N GLY A 43 -3.44 -16.15 -2.78
CA GLY A 43 -2.94 -15.22 -3.79
C GLY A 43 -4.03 -14.40 -4.50
N LYS A 44 -5.24 -14.33 -3.94
CA LYS A 44 -6.31 -13.45 -4.43
C LYS A 44 -6.70 -12.45 -3.37
N ILE A 45 -6.75 -11.17 -3.72
CA ILE A 45 -7.16 -10.11 -2.80
C ILE A 45 -8.64 -10.30 -2.45
N PHE A 46 -8.95 -10.28 -1.16
CA PHE A 46 -10.33 -10.36 -0.69
C PHE A 46 -11.01 -8.99 -0.76
N ASP A 47 -12.16 -8.92 -1.42
CA ASP A 47 -13.01 -7.72 -1.50
C ASP A 47 -12.26 -6.43 -1.88
N LEU A 48 -11.37 -6.51 -2.89
CA LEU A 48 -10.58 -5.37 -3.35
C LEU A 48 -11.47 -4.15 -3.64
N ASN A 49 -12.62 -4.35 -4.31
CA ASN A 49 -13.53 -3.25 -4.63
C ASN A 49 -14.09 -2.57 -3.37
N GLY A 50 -14.49 -3.32 -2.34
CA GLY A 50 -14.98 -2.74 -1.09
C GLY A 50 -13.91 -1.93 -0.34
N HIS A 51 -12.65 -2.38 -0.41
CA HIS A 51 -11.51 -1.63 0.12
C HIS A 51 -11.22 -0.36 -0.71
N LEU A 52 -11.20 -0.45 -2.05
CA LEU A 52 -10.96 0.72 -2.91
C LEU A 52 -12.09 1.75 -2.83
N ASP A 53 -13.34 1.33 -2.69
CA ASP A 53 -14.46 2.23 -2.45
C ASP A 53 -14.27 3.05 -1.17
N ARG A 54 -13.73 2.42 -0.12
CA ARG A 54 -13.39 3.09 1.14
C ARG A 54 -12.17 4.00 0.99
N LEU A 55 -11.15 3.57 0.25
CA LEU A 55 -9.97 4.38 -0.07
C LEU A 55 -10.37 5.67 -0.78
N PHE A 56 -11.07 5.57 -1.92
CA PHE A 56 -11.46 6.72 -2.73
C PHE A 56 -12.46 7.64 -2.03
N ARG A 57 -13.37 7.09 -1.21
CA ARG A 57 -14.25 7.90 -0.35
C ARG A 57 -13.43 8.72 0.66
N SER A 58 -12.42 8.11 1.27
CA SER A 58 -11.56 8.76 2.27
C SER A 58 -10.66 9.82 1.62
N LEU A 59 -10.03 9.51 0.47
CA LEU A 59 -9.24 10.45 -0.33
C LEU A 59 -10.06 11.67 -0.73
N LYS A 60 -11.30 11.47 -1.19
CA LYS A 60 -12.24 12.56 -1.47
C LYS A 60 -12.55 13.42 -0.24
N TYR A 61 -12.75 12.80 0.92
CA TYR A 61 -13.04 13.52 2.17
C TYR A 61 -11.88 14.44 2.57
N VAL A 62 -10.64 13.97 2.45
CA VAL A 62 -9.43 14.75 2.77
C VAL A 62 -8.89 15.58 1.60
N ARG A 63 -9.59 15.58 0.46
CA ARG A 63 -9.22 16.33 -0.76
C ARG A 63 -7.79 16.03 -1.22
N ILE A 64 -7.46 14.74 -1.33
CA ILE A 64 -6.21 14.27 -1.95
C ILE A 64 -6.60 13.54 -3.23
N ASP A 65 -6.09 14.01 -4.36
CA ASP A 65 -6.16 13.29 -5.64
C ASP A 65 -4.87 12.49 -5.78
N PRO A 66 -4.90 11.14 -5.84
CA PRO A 66 -3.69 10.34 -5.94
C PRO A 66 -3.00 10.42 -7.32
N GLY A 67 -3.58 11.10 -8.31
CA GLY A 67 -3.09 11.08 -9.69
C GLY A 67 -3.27 9.72 -10.37
N LEU A 68 -4.11 8.86 -9.80
CA LEU A 68 -4.45 7.52 -10.29
C LEU A 68 -5.96 7.34 -10.27
N THR A 69 -6.48 6.73 -11.32
CA THR A 69 -7.87 6.29 -11.39
C THR A 69 -8.12 5.09 -10.47
N TYR A 70 -9.39 4.86 -10.15
CA TYR A 70 -9.81 3.67 -9.42
C TYR A 70 -9.29 2.38 -10.05
N GLN A 71 -9.40 2.25 -11.37
CA GLN A 71 -8.98 1.07 -12.09
C GLN A 71 -7.46 0.89 -12.05
N GLU A 72 -6.68 1.98 -12.18
CA GLU A 72 -5.22 1.88 -12.07
C GLU A 72 -4.79 1.42 -10.67
N VAL A 73 -5.43 1.91 -9.59
CA VAL A 73 -5.14 1.44 -8.24
C VAL A 73 -5.49 -0.04 -8.06
N ALA A 74 -6.60 -0.49 -8.65
CA ALA A 74 -6.98 -1.91 -8.66
C ALA A 74 -5.94 -2.77 -9.39
N ASP A 75 -5.59 -2.38 -10.61
CA ASP A 75 -4.64 -3.10 -11.46
C ASP A 75 -3.24 -3.16 -10.82
N ILE A 76 -2.78 -2.06 -10.23
CA ILE A 76 -1.51 -2.00 -9.48
C ILE A 76 -1.57 -2.91 -8.25
N SER A 77 -2.71 -2.97 -7.54
CA SER A 77 -2.85 -3.83 -6.36
C SER A 77 -2.77 -5.32 -6.75
N GLU A 78 -3.42 -5.73 -7.84
CA GLU A 78 -3.29 -7.09 -8.37
C GLU A 78 -1.87 -7.39 -8.89
N GLU A 79 -1.21 -6.40 -9.50
CA GLU A 79 0.20 -6.49 -9.93
C GLU A 79 1.15 -6.67 -8.75
N VAL A 80 0.91 -6.01 -7.61
CA VAL A 80 1.66 -6.25 -6.36
C VAL A 80 1.59 -7.73 -5.99
N VAL A 81 0.40 -8.34 -6.02
CA VAL A 81 0.27 -9.76 -5.70
C VAL A 81 1.04 -10.61 -6.72
N ARG A 82 0.83 -10.38 -8.02
CA ARG A 82 1.47 -11.18 -9.06
C ARG A 82 3.01 -11.15 -9.02
N ARG A 83 3.61 -9.99 -8.71
CA ARG A 83 5.07 -9.84 -8.59
C ARG A 83 5.64 -10.55 -7.37
N ASN A 84 4.90 -10.55 -6.27
CA ASN A 84 5.39 -11.00 -4.97
C ASN A 84 4.95 -12.40 -4.59
N TRP A 85 3.89 -12.94 -5.22
CA TRP A 85 3.36 -14.27 -4.92
C TRP A 85 4.40 -15.39 -4.96
N PRO A 86 5.38 -15.42 -5.90
CA PRO A 86 6.44 -16.42 -5.89
C PRO A 86 7.36 -16.37 -4.65
N LEU A 87 7.35 -15.27 -3.89
CA LEU A 87 8.13 -15.08 -2.66
C LEU A 87 7.34 -15.45 -1.40
N VAL A 88 6.04 -15.71 -1.52
CA VAL A 88 5.19 -16.15 -0.40
C VAL A 88 5.39 -17.64 -0.17
N ALA A 89 5.62 -18.04 1.08
CA ALA A 89 5.79 -19.44 1.44
C ALA A 89 4.53 -20.26 1.11
N SER A 90 4.71 -21.53 0.77
CA SER A 90 3.60 -22.45 0.50
C SER A 90 2.61 -22.47 1.67
N GLY A 91 1.32 -22.27 1.37
CA GLY A 91 0.25 -22.18 2.38
C GLY A 91 0.19 -20.85 3.12
N GLY A 92 1.06 -19.89 2.80
CA GLY A 92 1.00 -18.52 3.30
C GLY A 92 0.09 -17.62 2.45
N ASP A 93 -0.13 -16.41 2.95
CA ASP A 93 -0.79 -15.32 2.26
C ASP A 93 0.07 -14.06 2.38
N MET A 94 -0.34 -12.97 1.74
CA MET A 94 0.25 -11.65 1.87
C MET A 94 -0.80 -10.56 2.07
N THR A 95 -0.37 -9.46 2.69
CA THR A 95 -1.13 -8.21 2.68
C THR A 95 -0.90 -7.45 1.38
N VAL A 96 -1.88 -6.63 1.00
CA VAL A 96 -1.71 -5.56 0.00
C VAL A 96 -2.15 -4.27 0.67
N THR A 97 -1.40 -3.20 0.48
CA THR A 97 -1.58 -1.95 1.20
C THR A 97 -1.37 -0.79 0.26
N GLN A 98 -2.36 0.09 0.18
CA GLN A 98 -2.29 1.38 -0.50
C GLN A 98 -2.07 2.44 0.57
N ARG A 99 -1.04 3.27 0.43
CA ARG A 99 -0.76 4.42 1.32
C ARG A 99 -0.55 5.64 0.45
N ILE A 100 -1.40 6.63 0.63
CA ILE A 100 -1.40 7.85 -0.17
C ILE A 100 -1.38 9.03 0.78
N THR A 101 -0.35 9.87 0.69
CA THR A 101 -0.21 11.08 1.50
C THR A 101 -0.44 12.31 0.64
N ARG A 102 -0.63 13.48 1.27
CA ARG A 102 -0.69 14.75 0.52
C ARG A 102 0.64 15.14 -0.13
N GLY A 103 1.73 14.42 0.15
CA GLY A 103 3.06 14.72 -0.38
C GLY A 103 3.83 15.73 0.46
N ILE A 104 4.88 16.27 -0.15
CA ILE A 104 5.86 17.17 0.49
C ILE A 104 5.32 18.60 0.54
N GLY A 105 5.31 19.23 1.72
CA GLY A 105 4.93 20.64 1.86
C GLY A 105 4.65 21.06 3.31
N ARG A 106 4.78 22.36 3.64
CA ARG A 106 4.53 22.87 5.00
C ARG A 106 3.06 23.17 5.27
N SER A 107 2.32 23.55 4.24
CA SER A 107 0.86 23.77 4.28
C SER A 107 0.16 23.03 3.15
N VAL A 108 -1.17 22.89 3.23
CA VAL A 108 -1.99 22.26 2.16
C VAL A 108 -1.87 23.01 0.82
N ALA A 109 -1.64 24.32 0.85
CA ALA A 109 -1.49 25.12 -0.38
C ALA A 109 -0.09 24.97 -1.04
N GLU A 110 0.89 24.49 -0.28
CA GLU A 110 2.28 24.34 -0.71
C GLU A 110 2.66 22.90 -1.06
N THR A 111 1.72 21.96 -0.94
CA THR A 111 2.01 20.56 -1.26
C THR A 111 2.23 20.36 -2.75
N GLY A 112 3.27 19.62 -3.08
CA GLY A 112 3.48 19.06 -4.41
C GLY A 112 2.60 17.83 -4.68
N GLU A 113 3.09 16.95 -5.55
CA GLU A 113 2.42 15.70 -5.88
C GLU A 113 2.25 14.79 -4.63
N PRO A 114 1.13 14.06 -4.51
CA PRO A 114 0.93 13.04 -3.49
C PRO A 114 2.05 12.00 -3.49
N THR A 115 2.45 11.53 -2.31
CA THR A 115 3.26 10.31 -2.23
C THR A 115 2.32 9.11 -2.30
N VAL A 116 2.54 8.24 -3.28
CA VAL A 116 1.74 7.03 -3.53
C VAL A 116 2.63 5.81 -3.35
N TYR A 117 2.23 4.94 -2.42
CA TYR A 117 2.80 3.61 -2.23
C TYR A 117 1.68 2.57 -2.37
N ILE A 118 1.90 1.55 -3.19
CA ILE A 118 1.07 0.34 -3.23
C ILE A 118 2.01 -0.86 -3.17
N GLY A 119 1.91 -1.64 -2.09
CA GLY A 119 2.83 -2.74 -1.83
C GLY A 119 2.31 -3.66 -0.75
N GLY A 120 3.12 -4.60 -0.28
CA GLY A 120 2.66 -5.64 0.63
C GLY A 120 3.80 -6.36 1.32
N ALA A 121 3.43 -7.31 2.17
CA ALA A 121 4.37 -8.20 2.87
C ALA A 121 3.71 -9.57 3.11
N PRO A 122 4.50 -10.63 3.33
CA PRO A 122 3.95 -11.91 3.77
C PRO A 122 3.12 -11.73 5.05
N LEU A 123 1.99 -12.43 5.11
CA LEU A 123 1.15 -12.51 6.29
C LEU A 123 1.72 -13.60 7.20
N ASP A 124 2.32 -13.19 8.31
CA ASP A 124 2.84 -14.11 9.31
C ASP A 124 1.76 -14.48 10.32
N PHE A 125 1.14 -15.64 10.10
CA PHE A 125 0.13 -16.20 11.01
C PHE A 125 0.71 -16.60 12.38
N ASN A 126 2.02 -16.83 12.48
CA ASN A 126 2.67 -17.24 13.71
C ASN A 126 3.17 -16.05 14.54
N ARG A 127 3.15 -14.83 13.99
CA ARG A 127 3.68 -13.61 14.62
C ARG A 127 3.27 -13.46 16.07
N PHE A 128 2.02 -13.80 16.39
CA PHE A 128 1.45 -13.68 17.74
C PHE A 128 1.06 -15.03 18.36
N ALA A 129 1.33 -16.16 17.69
CA ALA A 129 0.94 -17.48 18.20
C ALA A 129 1.51 -17.74 19.61
N HIS A 130 2.76 -17.33 19.83
CA HIS A 130 3.45 -17.44 21.13
C HIS A 130 2.76 -16.70 22.30
N LEU A 131 1.84 -15.76 22.02
CA LEU A 131 1.06 -15.08 23.06
C LEU A 131 -0.10 -15.94 23.59
N TYR A 132 -0.39 -17.09 22.95
CA TYR A 132 -1.51 -17.97 23.26
C TYR A 132 -1.07 -19.37 23.74
N ASP A 133 0.23 -19.60 23.96
CA ASP A 133 0.80 -20.87 24.44
C ASP A 133 0.59 -21.08 25.97
N GLN A 134 -0.60 -20.74 26.50
CA GLN A 134 -0.95 -20.94 27.91
C GLN A 134 -1.39 -22.38 28.21
#